data_AF-A0A9D5BLI2-F1
#
_entry.id   AF-A0A9D5BLI2-F1
#
_cell.length_a   1.000
_cell.length_b   1.000
_cell.length_c   1.000
_cell.angle_alpha   90.00
_cell.angle_beta   90.00
_cell.angle_gamma   90.00
#
_symmetry.space_group_name_H-M   'P 1'
#
loop_
_entity.id
_entity.type
_entity.pdbx_description
1 polymer ?
#
loop_
_entity_poly.entity_id
_entity_poly.type
_entity_poly.pdbx_seq_one_letter_code
_entity_poly.pdbx_strand_id
1 'polypeptide(L)'
;MEERTSLIALVTMKEIEKAQNDIGDLKVPDMDEYGSKFFKVSWTATKKDFIAAVLEFFMNGKMYRAINRLLVTLIPKSPEAKTIRCYTRKGGVPRCMLQMDLQKAYDTVD
;
A
#
# COMPACT_ATOMS: atom_id res chain seq x y z
N MET A 1 -14.59 7.81 -24.87
CA MET A 1 -13.97 6.53 -25.33
C MET A 1 -12.48 6.49 -24.98
N GLU A 2 -11.79 7.64 -25.03
CA GLU A 2 -10.39 7.86 -24.63
C GLU A 2 -10.05 7.45 -23.19
N GLU A 3 -10.92 7.71 -22.22
CA GLU A 3 -10.68 7.38 -20.79
C GLU A 3 -10.70 5.88 -20.50
N ARG A 4 -11.43 5.08 -21.29
CA ARG A 4 -11.47 3.63 -21.09
C ARG A 4 -10.17 2.95 -21.52
N THR A 5 -9.50 3.53 -22.51
CA THR A 5 -8.22 3.04 -23.03
C THR A 5 -7.05 3.37 -22.10
N SER A 6 -7.10 4.46 -21.33
CA SER A 6 -6.04 4.79 -20.37
C SER A 6 -6.04 3.85 -19.15
N LEU A 7 -7.22 3.36 -18.73
CA LEU A 7 -7.37 2.44 -17.59
C LEU A 7 -6.85 1.01 -17.85
N ILE A 8 -6.63 0.65 -19.10
CA ILE A 8 -6.05 -0.64 -19.51
C ILE A 8 -4.59 -0.53 -19.96
N ALA A 9 -4.02 0.68 -19.92
CA ALA A 9 -2.63 0.89 -20.29
C ALA A 9 -1.68 0.22 -19.28
N LEU A 10 -0.51 -0.19 -19.78
CA LEU A 10 0.53 -0.75 -18.93
C LEU A 10 1.09 0.32 -18.00
N VAL A 11 1.17 -0.02 -16.71
CA VAL A 11 1.81 0.84 -15.71
C VAL A 11 3.29 0.97 -16.03
N THR A 12 3.79 2.21 -15.99
CA THR A 12 5.17 2.55 -16.30
C THR A 12 5.99 2.81 -15.04
N MET A 13 7.32 2.67 -15.16
CA MET A 13 8.27 3.02 -14.09
C MET A 13 8.09 4.46 -13.60
N LYS A 14 7.81 5.40 -14.50
CA LYS A 14 7.62 6.83 -14.18
C LYS A 14 6.35 7.05 -13.35
N GLU A 15 5.25 6.38 -13.69
CA GLU A 15 4.00 6.46 -12.93
C GLU A 15 4.17 5.90 -11.52
N ILE A 16 4.88 4.78 -11.37
CA ILE A 16 5.17 4.17 -10.07
C ILE A 16 6.00 5.13 -9.20
N GLU A 17 7.06 5.71 -9.75
CA GLU A 17 7.89 6.68 -9.04
C GLU A 17 7.12 7.94 -8.65
N LYS A 18 6.31 8.47 -9.57
CA LYS A 18 5.45 9.62 -9.29
C LYS A 18 4.46 9.30 -8.16
N ALA A 19 3.75 8.18 -8.27
CA ALA A 19 2.78 7.75 -7.25
C ALA A 19 3.44 7.58 -5.88
N GLN A 20 4.63 6.99 -5.81
CA GLN A 20 5.36 6.83 -4.55
C GLN A 20 5.74 8.19 -3.93
N ASN A 21 6.13 9.16 -4.75
CA ASN A 21 6.49 10.50 -4.28
C ASN A 21 5.27 11.32 -3.86
N ASP A 22 4.13 11.15 -4.53
CA ASP A 22 2.87 11.84 -4.26
C ASP A 22 2.25 11.42 -2.91
N ILE A 23 2.63 10.26 -2.36
CA ILE A 23 2.15 9.82 -1.02
C ILE A 23 2.77 10.70 0.07
N GLY A 24 1.94 11.45 0.79
CA GLY A 24 2.38 12.30 1.91
C GLY A 24 3.16 11.58 3.01
N ASP A 25 4.14 12.27 3.60
CA ASP A 25 5.11 11.69 4.55
C ASP A 25 4.48 11.25 5.88
N LEU A 26 3.38 11.90 6.28
CA LEU A 26 2.68 11.68 7.54
C LEU A 26 1.59 10.61 7.45
N LYS A 27 1.55 9.82 6.37
CA LYS A 27 0.63 8.68 6.25
C LYS A 27 1.15 7.49 7.06
N VAL A 28 1.32 7.68 8.37
CA VAL A 28 1.72 6.64 9.34
C VAL A 28 0.74 6.69 10.51
N PRO A 29 -0.05 5.64 10.78
CA PRO A 29 -1.15 5.70 11.74
C PRO A 29 -0.69 5.75 13.20
N ASP A 30 0.29 4.93 13.60
CA ASP A 30 0.95 5.04 14.91
C ASP A 30 2.14 4.07 15.02
N MET A 31 3.18 4.55 15.71
CA MET A 31 4.36 3.93 16.34
C MET A 31 5.22 2.82 15.68
N ASP A 32 4.78 1.94 14.79
CA ASP A 32 5.64 0.83 14.28
C ASP A 32 5.49 0.48 12.77
N GLU A 33 5.11 1.45 11.94
CA GLU A 33 4.95 1.21 10.49
C GLU A 33 6.01 1.93 9.65
N TYR A 34 6.65 1.17 8.75
CA TYR A 34 7.47 1.75 7.67
C TYR A 34 6.55 2.47 6.68
N GLY A 35 6.20 3.72 6.99
CA GLY A 35 5.37 4.55 6.14
C GLY A 35 6.06 5.06 4.88
N SER A 36 5.33 5.86 4.09
CA SER A 36 5.84 6.48 2.85
C SER A 36 7.21 7.14 3.02
N LYS A 37 7.42 7.84 4.14
CA LYS A 37 8.69 8.49 4.48
C LYS A 37 9.88 7.53 4.51
N PHE A 38 9.71 6.31 5.03
CA PHE A 38 10.77 5.31 5.02
C PHE A 38 11.18 4.95 3.59
N PHE A 39 10.20 4.67 2.72
CA PHE A 39 10.45 4.31 1.33
C PHE A 39 11.02 5.47 0.51
N LYS A 40 10.66 6.72 0.80
CA LYS A 40 11.29 7.89 0.17
C LYS A 40 12.76 8.03 0.58
N VAL A 41 13.07 7.86 1.87
CA VAL A 41 14.45 7.95 2.38
C VAL A 41 15.32 6.78 1.90
N SER A 42 14.76 5.57 1.89
CA SER A 42 15.46 4.35 1.45
C SER A 42 15.29 4.05 -0.04
N TRP A 43 14.74 4.98 -0.82
CA TRP A 43 14.35 4.75 -2.21
C TRP A 43 15.51 4.23 -3.06
N THR A 44 16.72 4.78 -2.89
CA THR A 44 17.90 4.32 -3.63
C THR A 44 18.18 2.82 -3.45
N ALA A 45 17.92 2.28 -2.26
CA ALA A 45 18.10 0.87 -1.95
C ALA A 45 16.89 0.02 -2.37
N THR A 46 15.65 0.52 -2.19
CA THR A 46 14.42 -0.27 -2.41
C THR A 46 13.82 -0.11 -3.80
N LYS A 47 14.22 0.91 -4.58
CA LYS A 47 13.60 1.31 -5.86
C LYS A 47 13.47 0.16 -6.84
N LYS A 48 14.55 -0.59 -7.06
CA LYS A 48 14.60 -1.66 -8.05
C LYS A 48 13.58 -2.76 -7.72
N ASP A 49 13.60 -3.25 -6.49
CA ASP A 49 12.74 -4.35 -6.06
C ASP A 49 11.28 -3.90 -5.95
N PHE A 50 11.04 -2.67 -5.50
CA PHE A 50 9.71 -2.09 -5.43
C PHE A 50 9.07 -1.97 -6.82
N ILE A 51 9.78 -1.39 -7.79
CA ILE A 51 9.28 -1.22 -9.16
C ILE A 51 9.04 -2.58 -9.81
N ALA A 52 9.96 -3.54 -9.64
CA ALA A 52 9.80 -4.88 -10.16
C ALA A 52 8.54 -5.57 -9.61
N ALA A 53 8.32 -5.49 -8.29
CA ALA A 53 7.16 -6.09 -7.65
C ALA A 53 5.83 -5.46 -8.12
N VAL A 54 5.78 -4.14 -8.28
CA VAL A 54 4.58 -3.44 -8.77
C VAL A 54 4.29 -3.81 -10.23
N LEU A 55 5.31 -3.81 -11.09
CA LEU A 55 5.16 -4.23 -12.49
C LEU A 55 4.70 -5.68 -12.60
N GLU A 56 5.30 -6.60 -11.83
CA GLU A 56 4.92 -8.01 -11.83
C GLU A 56 3.45 -8.22 -11.41
N PHE A 57 2.97 -7.43 -10.44
CA PHE A 57 1.57 -7.44 -10.03
C PHE A 57 0.64 -7.03 -11.17
N PHE A 58 0.91 -5.90 -11.85
CA PHE A 58 0.06 -5.43 -12.95
C PHE A 58 0.15 -6.32 -14.21
N MET A 59 1.27 -7.02 -14.42
CA MET A 59 1.42 -7.97 -15.53
C MET A 59 0.69 -9.29 -15.28
N ASN A 60 0.75 -9.83 -14.05
CA ASN A 60 0.28 -11.19 -13.76
C ASN A 60 -1.00 -11.25 -12.90
N GLY A 61 -1.44 -10.10 -12.37
CA GLY A 61 -2.53 -10.01 -11.40
C GLY A 61 -2.21 -10.69 -10.05
N LYS A 62 -0.93 -10.99 -9.79
CA LYS A 62 -0.49 -11.74 -8.61
C LYS A 62 0.35 -10.87 -7.70
N MET A 63 -0.10 -10.75 -6.46
CA MET A 63 0.67 -10.08 -5.42
C MET A 63 1.72 -11.04 -4.83
N TYR A 64 2.86 -10.49 -4.40
CA TYR A 64 3.94 -11.28 -3.83
C TYR A 64 3.44 -12.12 -2.65
N ARG A 65 3.73 -13.42 -2.63
CA ARG A 65 3.10 -14.39 -1.71
C ARG A 65 3.30 -14.04 -0.22
N ALA A 66 4.39 -13.36 0.13
CA ALA A 66 4.61 -12.89 1.49
C ALA A 66 3.58 -11.82 1.91
N ILE A 67 3.14 -10.97 0.99
CA ILE A 67 2.08 -9.99 1.20
C ILE A 67 0.73 -10.70 1.31
N ASN A 68 0.48 -11.74 0.50
CA ASN A 68 -0.75 -12.56 0.61
C ASN A 68 -0.86 -13.37 1.91
N ARG A 69 0.19 -13.43 2.74
CA ARG A 69 0.14 -13.98 4.09
C ARG A 69 -0.25 -12.94 5.15
N LEU A 70 -0.40 -11.67 4.78
CA LEU A 70 -0.99 -10.70 5.70
C LEU A 70 -2.40 -11.14 6.04
N LEU A 71 -2.67 -11.18 7.35
CA LEU A 71 -4.01 -11.38 7.88
C LEU A 71 -4.87 -10.19 7.46
N VAL A 72 -5.74 -10.39 6.46
CA VAL A 72 -6.76 -9.41 6.12
C VAL A 72 -7.80 -9.45 7.24
N THR A 73 -7.85 -8.39 8.04
CA THR A 73 -8.85 -8.24 9.10
C THR A 73 -9.70 -7.03 8.76
N LEU A 74 -11.02 -7.19 8.70
CA LEU A 74 -11.92 -6.06 8.57
C LEU A 74 -11.81 -5.22 9.85
N ILE A 75 -11.36 -3.99 9.71
CA ILE A 75 -11.34 -3.01 10.80
C ILE A 75 -12.71 -2.31 10.77
N PRO A 76 -13.58 -2.55 11.77
CA PRO A 76 -14.81 -1.76 11.88
C PRO A 76 -14.40 -0.31 12.08
N LYS A 77 -14.89 0.61 11.23
CA LYS A 77 -14.74 2.05 11.44
C LYS A 77 -15.65 2.50 12.59
N SER A 78 -15.39 2.05 13.81
CA SER A 78 -16.00 2.62 15.01
C SER A 78 -15.17 3.83 15.49
N PRO A 79 -15.78 4.81 16.17
CA PRO A 79 -15.07 5.92 16.79
C PRO A 79 -14.00 5.50 17.82
N GLU A 80 -14.08 4.26 18.31
CA GLU A 80 -13.21 3.68 19.33
C GLU A 80 -12.01 2.93 18.72
N ALA A 81 -12.07 2.58 17.43
CA ALA A 81 -11.01 1.88 16.70
C ALA A 81 -9.90 2.84 16.22
N LYS A 82 -9.33 3.61 17.15
CA LYS A 82 -8.29 4.63 16.85
C LYS A 82 -6.86 4.12 16.98
N THR A 83 -6.63 2.93 17.56
CA THR A 83 -5.29 2.46 17.87
C THR A 83 -5.11 0.97 17.56
N ILE A 84 -3.98 0.62 16.94
CA ILE A 84 -3.61 -0.75 16.52
C ILE A 84 -3.50 -1.75 17.69
N ARG A 85 -3.37 -1.26 18.92
CA ARG A 85 -3.31 -2.06 20.16
C ARG A 85 -4.52 -2.97 20.34
N CYS A 86 -5.67 -2.63 19.75
CA CYS A 86 -6.88 -3.44 19.83
C CYS A 86 -6.86 -4.68 18.89
N TYR A 87 -5.89 -4.77 17.98
CA TYR A 87 -5.78 -5.85 16.99
C TYR A 87 -4.57 -6.77 17.22
N THR A 88 -3.68 -6.40 18.12
CA THR A 88 -2.52 -7.22 18.53
C THR A 88 -2.92 -8.16 19.67
N ARG A 89 -2.87 -9.47 19.43
CA ARG A 89 -3.06 -10.49 20.49
C ARG A 89 -1.87 -10.41 21.47
N LYS A 90 -2.13 -10.35 22.79
CA LYS A 90 -1.07 -10.49 23.80
C LYS A 90 -0.25 -11.76 23.53
N GLY A 91 1.05 -11.62 23.34
CA GLY A 91 1.98 -12.72 23.03
C GLY A 91 2.07 -13.13 21.56
N GLY A 92 1.49 -12.34 20.63
CA GLY A 92 1.64 -12.59 19.18
C GLY A 92 3.02 -12.20 18.65
N VAL A 93 3.45 -12.88 17.58
CA VAL A 93 4.65 -12.48 16.82
C VAL A 93 4.46 -11.08 16.18
N PRO A 94 5.52 -10.28 16.05
CA PRO A 94 5.46 -9.00 15.35
C PRO A 94 4.97 -9.22 13.92
N ARG A 95 3.98 -8.42 13.50
CA ARG A 95 3.35 -8.51 12.17
C ARG A 95 3.38 -7.13 11.54
N CYS A 96 3.78 -7.07 10.28
CA CYS A 96 3.61 -5.88 9.46
C CYS A 96 2.15 -5.77 9.03
N MET A 97 1.58 -4.58 9.08
CA MET A 97 0.21 -4.29 8.66
C MET A 97 0.24 -3.42 7.42
N LEU A 98 -0.63 -3.72 6.45
CA LEU A 98 -0.85 -2.89 5.28
C LEU A 98 -2.32 -2.48 5.27
N GLN A 99 -2.58 -1.19 5.48
CA GLN A 99 -3.93 -0.65 5.36
C GLN A 99 -4.22 -0.32 3.89
N MET A 100 -5.03 -1.15 3.24
CA MET A 100 -5.59 -0.86 1.92
C MET A 100 -6.92 -0.11 2.10
N ASP A 101 -6.94 1.19 1.83
CA ASP A 101 -8.18 1.99 1.83
C ASP A 101 -8.81 1.96 0.44
N LEU A 102 -9.89 1.19 0.29
CA LEU A 102 -10.64 1.08 -0.97
C LEU A 102 -11.66 2.21 -1.16
N GLN A 103 -12.04 2.96 -0.12
CA GLN A 103 -13.05 4.02 -0.27
C GLN A 103 -12.52 5.19 -1.11
N LYS A 104 -11.23 5.52 -0.95
CA LYS A 104 -10.58 6.56 -1.76
C LYS A 104 -10.27 6.15 -3.20
N ALA A 105 -10.39 4.87 -3.55
CA ALA A 105 -10.07 4.40 -4.90
C ALA A 105 -11.11 4.83 -5.94
N TYR A 106 -12.35 5.12 -5.51
CA TYR A 106 -13.45 5.53 -6.38
C TYR A 106 -13.67 7.04 -6.43
N ASP A 107 -13.12 7.81 -5.48
CA ASP A 107 -13.16 9.28 -5.51
C ASP A 107 -12.36 9.87 -6.69
N THR A 108 -11.52 9.06 -7.33
CA THR A 108 -10.69 9.43 -8.48
C THR A 108 -11.23 8.93 -9.83
N VAL A 109 -12.42 8.33 -9.85
CA VAL A 109 -13.07 7.86 -11.07
C VAL A 109 -14.28 8.74 -11.33
N ASP A 110 -14.15 9.70 -12.26
CA ASP A 110 -15.28 10.41 -12.88
C ASP A 110 -16.00 9.51 -13.90
#